data_AF-A0A4V6P4B7-F1
#
_entry.id   AF-A0A4V6P4B7-F1
#
_cell.length_a   1.000
_cell.length_b   1.000
_cell.length_c   1.000
_cell.angle_alpha   90.00
_cell.angle_beta   90.00
_cell.angle_gamma   90.00
#
_symmetry.space_group_name_H-M   'P 1'
#
loop_
_entity.id
_entity.type
_entity.pdbx_description
1 polymer ?
#
loop_
_entity_poly.entity_id
_entity_poly.type
_entity_poly.pdbx_seq_one_letter_code
_entity_poly.pdbx_strand_id
1 'polypeptide(L)'
;MIKKLFICLCVMFLCIPLKSVHAEELKLAPNASSSILIEASTKQVLNATQETEKLFPASTTKIMTMILLFEAINKGTLKWDDVLTCSAYAASMGGSQVYLEEGERMSVSDLFKAISIASGNDACVMVGERIAGSNEGFVKMMNEKAKELKLKNTHFMNPTGLHDDNHYTCAFDLAMMASYLIEIGGERLFQTTSLYDSYIRENTEKKFWLVNTNKLLKSYEGADGLKTGYTKEAGYCIVSTAKRNGLRLIAVVMKESDPKVRNQEVSQLLDYGFSLYENITLFKKGDIVEKVKIENAREKYVEAVCKEDVVYVKDKSSKDKVTYEMNYTNIVPPLKKGETIGHVLLMRNDTNIASFDVVAHKDIAALTLPEKMYQYLQLFI
;
A
#
# COMPACT_ATOMS: atom_id res chain seq x y z
N MET A 1 17.94 -5.51 -74.20
CA MET A 1 16.56 -5.44 -73.66
C MET A 1 16.39 -6.06 -72.26
N ILE A 2 17.32 -6.87 -71.75
CA ILE A 2 17.17 -7.60 -70.47
C ILE A 2 17.43 -6.74 -69.21
N LYS A 3 18.22 -5.66 -69.30
CA LYS A 3 18.53 -4.79 -68.14
C LYS A 3 17.38 -3.84 -67.71
N LYS A 4 16.43 -3.51 -68.60
CA LYS A 4 15.27 -2.66 -68.25
C LYS A 4 14.15 -3.44 -67.54
N LEU A 5 14.11 -4.77 -67.68
CA LEU A 5 13.10 -5.62 -67.05
C LEU A 5 13.38 -5.85 -65.55
N PHE A 6 14.66 -5.85 -65.16
CA PHE A 6 15.08 -6.07 -63.76
C PHE A 6 14.80 -4.86 -62.85
N ILE A 7 14.79 -3.65 -63.40
CA ILE A 7 14.51 -2.42 -62.64
C ILE A 7 13.01 -2.29 -62.36
N CYS A 8 12.13 -2.71 -63.29
CA CYS A 8 10.68 -2.76 -63.02
C CYS A 8 10.31 -3.78 -61.94
N LEU A 9 11.02 -4.92 -61.87
CA LEU A 9 10.73 -5.96 -60.88
C LEU A 9 11.15 -5.55 -59.44
N CYS A 10 12.23 -4.76 -59.30
CA CYS A 10 12.67 -4.26 -57.99
C CYS A 10 11.81 -3.11 -57.46
N VAL A 11 11.18 -2.32 -58.33
CA VAL A 11 10.25 -1.24 -57.91
C VAL A 11 8.89 -1.81 -57.51
N MET A 12 8.48 -2.96 -58.04
CA MET A 12 7.20 -3.60 -57.68
C MET A 12 7.20 -4.27 -56.30
N PHE A 13 8.38 -4.58 -55.73
CA PHE A 13 8.51 -5.13 -54.37
C PHE A 13 8.57 -4.06 -53.27
N LEU A 14 8.67 -2.77 -53.61
CA LEU A 14 8.70 -1.67 -52.64
C LEU A 14 7.32 -1.13 -52.26
N CYS A 15 6.24 -1.64 -52.87
CA CYS A 15 4.86 -1.20 -52.61
C CYS A 15 4.07 -2.22 -51.78
N ILE A 16 4.70 -2.88 -50.80
CA ILE A 16 3.93 -3.56 -49.74
C ILE A 16 3.39 -2.43 -48.86
N PRO A 17 2.06 -2.22 -48.76
CA PRO A 17 1.53 -1.27 -47.80
C PRO A 17 2.00 -1.74 -46.42
N LEU A 18 2.84 -0.92 -45.78
CA LEU A 18 3.11 -1.01 -44.36
C LEU A 18 1.75 -0.90 -43.67
N LYS A 19 1.14 -2.05 -43.35
CA LYS A 19 0.04 -2.07 -42.40
C LYS A 19 0.64 -1.51 -41.12
N SER A 20 0.27 -0.28 -40.79
CA SER A 20 0.52 0.28 -39.48
C SER A 20 -0.19 -0.65 -38.51
N VAL A 21 0.56 -1.58 -37.93
CA VAL A 21 0.10 -2.40 -36.82
C VAL A 21 -0.05 -1.41 -35.68
N HIS A 22 -1.25 -0.85 -35.54
CA HIS A 22 -1.64 -0.24 -34.29
C HIS A 22 -1.58 -1.37 -33.27
N ALA A 23 -0.62 -1.29 -32.34
CA ALA A 23 -0.69 -2.10 -31.14
C ALA A 23 -2.03 -1.77 -30.50
N GLU A 24 -2.95 -2.73 -30.52
CA GLU A 24 -4.19 -2.62 -29.77
C GLU A 24 -3.77 -2.40 -28.32
N GLU A 25 -4.15 -1.25 -27.75
CA GLU A 25 -3.80 -0.90 -26.38
C GLU A 25 -4.27 -2.04 -25.48
N LEU A 26 -3.33 -2.71 -24.82
CA LEU A 26 -3.62 -3.91 -24.03
C LEU A 26 -4.58 -3.53 -22.91
N LYS A 27 -5.88 -3.79 -23.13
CA LYS A 27 -6.90 -3.57 -22.11
C LYS A 27 -6.78 -4.67 -21.05
N LEU A 28 -6.07 -4.35 -19.97
CA LEU A 28 -6.02 -5.18 -18.78
C LEU A 28 -7.35 -5.12 -18.04
N ALA A 29 -7.76 -6.24 -17.44
CA ALA A 29 -9.02 -6.38 -16.72
C ALA A 29 -10.28 -5.87 -17.48
N PRO A 30 -10.54 -6.34 -18.72
CA PRO A 30 -11.61 -5.81 -19.56
C PRO A 30 -13.03 -6.08 -19.02
N ASN A 31 -13.21 -7.03 -18.11
CA ASN A 31 -14.51 -7.35 -17.50
C ASN A 31 -14.78 -6.59 -16.20
N ALA A 32 -13.75 -6.01 -15.58
CA ALA A 32 -13.92 -5.10 -14.46
C ALA A 32 -14.54 -3.77 -14.92
N SER A 33 -15.43 -3.20 -14.11
CA SER A 33 -15.91 -1.83 -14.36
C SER A 33 -14.79 -0.82 -14.07
N SER A 34 -14.01 -1.08 -13.01
CA SER A 34 -12.90 -0.24 -12.59
C SER A 34 -11.73 -1.09 -12.15
N SER A 35 -10.51 -0.69 -12.50
CA SER A 35 -9.28 -1.35 -12.10
C SER A 35 -8.12 -0.37 -11.90
N ILE A 36 -7.17 -0.75 -11.05
CA ILE A 36 -5.91 -0.04 -10.88
C ILE A 36 -4.81 -1.00 -10.45
N LEU A 37 -3.59 -0.74 -10.91
CA LEU A 37 -2.35 -1.34 -10.45
C LEU A 37 -1.40 -0.24 -10.01
N ILE A 38 -0.93 -0.32 -8.77
CA ILE A 38 0.08 0.60 -8.24
C ILE A 38 1.27 -0.16 -7.66
N GLU A 39 2.41 0.51 -7.57
CA GLU A 39 3.44 0.12 -6.62
C GLU A 39 3.12 0.69 -5.24
N ALA A 40 3.28 -0.13 -4.20
CA ALA A 40 2.72 0.13 -2.88
C ALA A 40 3.40 1.27 -2.11
N SER A 41 4.72 1.44 -2.23
CA SER A 41 5.49 2.41 -1.43
C SER A 41 5.43 3.82 -2.03
N THR A 42 5.71 3.92 -3.33
CA THR A 42 5.71 5.17 -4.10
C THR A 42 4.31 5.61 -4.50
N LYS A 43 3.32 4.71 -4.46
CA LYS A 43 1.95 4.91 -4.95
C LYS A 43 1.90 5.24 -6.44
N GLN A 44 2.98 4.93 -7.18
CA GLN A 44 3.04 5.12 -8.62
C GLN A 44 1.97 4.25 -9.30
N VAL A 45 1.10 4.87 -10.09
CA VAL A 45 0.13 4.17 -10.93
C VAL A 45 0.85 3.56 -12.13
N LEU A 46 0.71 2.25 -12.31
CA LEU A 46 1.32 1.48 -13.39
C LEU A 46 0.30 1.14 -14.47
N ASN A 47 -0.97 0.94 -14.08
CA ASN A 47 -2.10 0.77 -14.98
C ASN A 47 -3.38 1.20 -14.28
N ALA A 48 -4.34 1.75 -15.03
CA ALA A 48 -5.63 2.16 -14.48
C ALA A 48 -6.72 2.11 -15.56
N THR A 49 -7.95 1.83 -15.15
CA THR A 49 -9.16 1.94 -15.97
C THR A 49 -10.31 2.40 -15.08
N GLN A 50 -10.87 3.58 -15.35
CA GLN A 50 -11.98 4.15 -14.58
C GLN A 50 -11.73 4.16 -13.07
N GLU A 51 -10.49 4.39 -12.64
CA GLU A 51 -10.02 4.16 -11.28
C GLU A 51 -10.66 5.09 -10.24
N THR A 52 -11.26 6.20 -10.67
CA THR A 52 -11.99 7.16 -9.84
C THR A 52 -13.51 6.97 -9.88
N GLU A 53 -14.03 5.97 -10.61
CA GLU A 53 -15.46 5.68 -10.68
C GLU A 53 -16.00 5.23 -9.31
N LYS A 54 -17.09 5.87 -8.86
CA LYS A 54 -17.74 5.53 -7.58
C LYS A 54 -18.52 4.23 -7.72
N LEU A 55 -18.12 3.21 -6.96
CA LEU A 55 -18.70 1.88 -6.95
C LEU A 55 -18.90 1.40 -5.51
N PHE A 56 -19.74 0.39 -5.34
CA PHE A 56 -19.97 -0.22 -4.03
C PHE A 56 -18.75 -1.08 -3.62
N PRO A 57 -18.19 -0.90 -2.41
CA PRO A 57 -16.99 -1.64 -1.99
C PRO A 57 -17.27 -3.09 -1.61
N ALA A 58 -18.49 -3.39 -1.16
CA ALA A 58 -18.75 -4.59 -0.37
C ALA A 58 -17.70 -4.73 0.76
N SER A 59 -17.29 -5.98 1.06
CA SER A 59 -16.33 -6.27 2.14
C SER A 59 -14.91 -5.70 1.94
N THR A 60 -14.55 -5.06 0.82
CA THR A 60 -13.29 -4.32 0.75
C THR A 60 -13.28 -3.11 1.70
N THR A 61 -14.47 -2.66 2.15
CA THR A 61 -14.67 -1.73 3.28
C THR A 61 -13.84 -2.08 4.51
N LYS A 62 -13.67 -3.38 4.78
CA LYS A 62 -12.95 -3.86 5.97
C LYS A 62 -11.47 -3.48 5.97
N ILE A 63 -10.91 -3.03 4.85
CA ILE A 63 -9.58 -2.41 4.81
C ILE A 63 -9.56 -1.17 5.71
N MET A 64 -10.57 -0.31 5.65
CA MET A 64 -10.67 0.85 6.56
C MET A 64 -10.85 0.42 8.03
N THR A 65 -11.64 -0.63 8.28
CA THR A 65 -11.76 -1.19 9.63
C THR A 65 -10.42 -1.69 10.15
N MET A 66 -9.63 -2.37 9.31
CA MET A 66 -8.27 -2.79 9.66
C MET A 66 -7.32 -1.60 9.87
N ILE A 67 -7.43 -0.53 9.08
CA ILE A 67 -6.64 0.70 9.27
C ILE A 67 -6.87 1.27 10.67
N LEU A 68 -8.13 1.49 11.05
CA LEU A 68 -8.46 2.06 12.36
C LEU A 68 -8.07 1.12 13.52
N LEU A 69 -8.17 -0.20 13.31
CA LEU A 69 -7.67 -1.19 14.26
C LEU A 69 -6.15 -1.05 14.45
N PHE A 70 -5.37 -1.06 13.38
CA PHE A 70 -3.91 -0.90 13.46
C PHE A 70 -3.50 0.44 14.06
N GLU A 71 -4.22 1.53 13.78
CA GLU A 71 -3.95 2.81 14.45
C GLU A 71 -4.21 2.77 15.94
N ALA A 72 -5.29 2.12 16.40
CA ALA A 72 -5.55 1.95 17.83
C ALA A 72 -4.45 1.13 18.51
N ILE A 73 -3.98 0.06 17.84
CA ILE A 73 -2.84 -0.74 18.31
C ILE A 73 -1.56 0.09 18.38
N ASN A 74 -1.21 0.81 17.30
CA ASN A 74 0.03 1.59 17.22
C ASN A 74 0.05 2.77 18.19
N LYS A 75 -1.12 3.34 18.52
CA LYS A 75 -1.29 4.37 19.57
C LYS A 75 -1.29 3.78 20.99
N GLY A 76 -1.35 2.46 21.14
CA GLY A 76 -1.40 1.78 22.44
C GLY A 76 -2.76 1.88 23.16
N THR A 77 -3.81 2.35 22.50
CA THR A 77 -5.18 2.44 23.08
C THR A 77 -5.94 1.11 23.02
N LEU A 78 -5.40 0.17 22.26
CA LEU A 78 -5.84 -1.22 22.16
C LEU A 78 -4.59 -2.12 22.05
N LYS A 79 -4.68 -3.36 22.52
CA LYS A 79 -3.62 -4.36 22.38
C LYS A 79 -4.14 -5.63 21.73
N TRP A 80 -3.24 -6.43 21.15
CA TRP A 80 -3.59 -7.68 20.47
C TRP A 80 -4.18 -8.75 21.40
N ASP A 81 -3.76 -8.74 22.66
CA ASP A 81 -4.19 -9.64 23.72
C ASP A 81 -5.40 -9.12 24.52
N ASP A 82 -5.85 -7.88 24.26
CA ASP A 82 -7.09 -7.37 24.85
C ASP A 82 -8.25 -8.28 24.46
N VAL A 83 -9.10 -8.58 25.44
CA VAL A 83 -10.29 -9.41 25.27
C VAL A 83 -11.51 -8.51 25.23
N LEU A 84 -12.22 -8.52 24.11
CA LEU A 84 -13.43 -7.75 23.89
C LEU A 84 -14.65 -8.62 24.19
N THR A 85 -15.78 -8.00 24.51
CA THR A 85 -17.07 -8.68 24.73
C THR A 85 -18.03 -8.33 23.60
N CYS A 86 -18.65 -9.33 22.99
CA CYS A 86 -19.58 -9.15 21.88
C CYS A 86 -20.90 -8.55 22.38
N SER A 87 -21.35 -7.48 21.75
CA SER A 87 -22.66 -6.88 22.00
C SER A 87 -23.77 -7.68 21.32
N ALA A 88 -25.02 -7.45 21.75
CA ALA A 88 -26.21 -7.96 21.05
C ALA A 88 -26.22 -7.53 19.57
N TYR A 89 -25.80 -6.29 19.28
CA TYR A 89 -25.78 -5.76 17.92
C TYR A 89 -24.74 -6.47 17.05
N ALA A 90 -23.51 -6.65 17.54
CA ALA A 90 -22.48 -7.42 16.86
C ALA A 90 -22.91 -8.88 16.61
N ALA A 91 -23.56 -9.52 17.58
CA ALA A 91 -24.10 -10.87 17.43
C ALA A 91 -25.25 -10.96 16.42
N SER A 92 -26.02 -9.87 16.26
CA SER A 92 -27.16 -9.78 15.34
C SER A 92 -26.78 -9.58 13.87
N MET A 93 -25.49 -9.39 13.57
CA MET A 93 -25.05 -9.14 12.21
C MET A 93 -25.46 -10.27 11.25
N GLY A 94 -25.55 -9.94 9.96
CA GLY A 94 -25.74 -10.92 8.88
C GLY A 94 -24.53 -10.96 7.94
N GLY A 95 -24.61 -11.73 6.86
CA GLY A 95 -23.55 -11.85 5.86
C GLY A 95 -22.42 -12.80 6.29
N SER A 96 -21.17 -12.49 5.95
CA SER A 96 -20.02 -13.26 6.41
C SER A 96 -19.80 -13.04 7.90
N GLN A 97 -19.75 -14.11 8.69
CA GLN A 97 -19.66 -14.05 10.15
C GLN A 97 -18.81 -15.19 10.68
N VAL A 98 -18.36 -15.04 11.92
CA VAL A 98 -17.83 -16.14 12.73
C VAL A 98 -18.81 -16.57 13.83
N TYR A 99 -20.05 -16.06 13.76
CA TYR A 99 -21.17 -16.37 14.64
C TYR A 99 -20.83 -16.11 16.11
N LEU A 100 -20.36 -14.89 16.41
CA LEU A 100 -20.19 -14.43 17.79
C LEU A 100 -21.54 -14.39 18.52
N GLU A 101 -21.59 -14.92 19.73
CA GLU A 101 -22.76 -14.83 20.61
C GLU A 101 -22.69 -13.57 21.49
N GLU A 102 -23.84 -13.02 21.88
CA GLU A 102 -23.88 -11.92 22.84
C GLU A 102 -23.19 -12.33 24.15
N GLY A 103 -22.32 -11.46 24.66
CA GLY A 103 -21.51 -11.72 25.85
C GLY A 103 -20.27 -12.60 25.60
N GLU A 104 -20.11 -13.17 24.39
CA GLU A 104 -18.92 -13.93 24.04
C GLU A 104 -17.67 -13.05 24.10
N ARG A 105 -16.58 -13.62 24.62
CA ARG A 105 -15.30 -12.93 24.80
C ARG A 105 -14.28 -13.41 23.79
N MET A 106 -13.65 -12.49 23.07
CA MET A 106 -12.64 -12.82 22.04
C MET A 106 -11.47 -11.85 22.06
N SER A 107 -10.26 -12.37 21.84
CA SER A 107 -9.06 -11.52 21.76
C SER A 107 -9.05 -10.69 20.47
N VAL A 108 -8.44 -9.51 20.52
CA VAL A 108 -8.25 -8.66 19.33
C VAL A 108 -7.49 -9.40 18.23
N SER A 109 -6.53 -10.27 18.58
CA SER A 109 -5.82 -11.11 17.60
C SER A 109 -6.75 -12.07 16.86
N ASP A 110 -7.71 -12.71 17.55
CA ASP A 110 -8.67 -13.61 16.90
C ASP A 110 -9.74 -12.85 16.13
N LEU A 111 -10.18 -11.68 16.61
CA LEU A 111 -11.06 -10.78 15.87
C LEU A 111 -10.41 -10.31 14.57
N PHE A 112 -9.11 -9.99 14.59
CA PHE A 112 -8.40 -9.63 13.38
C PHE A 112 -8.32 -10.78 12.37
N LYS A 113 -8.04 -12.02 12.82
CA LYS A 113 -8.15 -13.22 11.95
C LYS A 113 -9.56 -13.34 11.36
N ALA A 114 -10.60 -13.18 12.17
CA ALA A 114 -11.99 -13.25 11.71
C ALA A 114 -12.29 -12.19 10.62
N ILE A 115 -11.81 -10.96 10.81
CA ILE A 115 -11.98 -9.85 9.85
C ILE A 115 -11.19 -10.10 8.56
N SER A 116 -9.91 -10.47 8.66
CA SER A 116 -9.00 -10.54 7.51
C SER A 116 -9.15 -11.82 6.70
N ILE A 117 -9.43 -12.95 7.35
CA ILE A 117 -9.51 -14.28 6.71
C ILE A 117 -10.97 -14.58 6.32
N ALA A 118 -11.86 -14.65 7.32
CA ALA A 118 -13.26 -15.04 7.09
C ALA A 118 -14.18 -13.87 6.72
N SER A 119 -13.67 -12.63 6.74
CA SER A 119 -14.46 -11.44 6.44
C SER A 119 -15.65 -11.23 7.40
N GLY A 120 -15.49 -11.62 8.67
CA GLY A 120 -16.54 -11.56 9.70
C GLY A 120 -17.06 -10.15 9.99
N ASN A 121 -18.36 -9.96 9.78
CA ASN A 121 -19.08 -8.70 10.00
C ASN A 121 -19.29 -8.41 11.49
N ASP A 122 -19.65 -9.45 12.23
CA ASP A 122 -19.75 -9.46 13.70
C ASP A 122 -18.45 -8.99 14.36
N ALA A 123 -17.30 -9.50 13.91
CA ALA A 123 -15.99 -9.08 14.39
C ALA A 123 -15.68 -7.61 14.05
N CYS A 124 -16.05 -7.13 12.85
CA CYS A 124 -15.87 -5.71 12.48
C CYS A 124 -16.66 -4.77 13.40
N VAL A 125 -17.91 -5.12 13.70
CA VAL A 125 -18.80 -4.34 14.57
C VAL A 125 -18.26 -4.31 15.99
N MET A 126 -17.88 -5.47 16.54
CA MET A 126 -17.30 -5.58 17.88
C MET A 126 -16.00 -4.77 18.03
N VAL A 127 -15.11 -4.81 17.04
CA VAL A 127 -13.89 -3.98 17.02
C VAL A 127 -14.25 -2.49 16.93
N GLY A 128 -15.22 -2.13 16.08
CA GLY A 128 -15.66 -0.76 15.90
C GLY A 128 -16.23 -0.14 17.17
N GLU A 129 -17.12 -0.87 17.86
CA GLU A 129 -17.68 -0.48 19.16
C GLU A 129 -16.59 -0.27 20.21
N ARG A 130 -15.59 -1.15 20.27
CA ARG A 130 -14.49 -1.00 21.23
C ARG A 130 -13.63 0.24 20.97
N ILE A 131 -13.40 0.59 19.70
CA ILE A 131 -12.53 1.70 19.32
C ILE A 131 -13.24 3.04 19.49
N ALA A 132 -14.51 3.13 19.09
CA ALA A 132 -15.23 4.40 19.00
C ALA A 132 -16.36 4.57 20.02
N GLY A 133 -16.64 3.55 20.84
CA GLY A 133 -17.76 3.50 21.78
C GLY A 133 -19.11 3.10 21.14
N SER A 134 -19.28 3.29 19.83
CA SER A 134 -20.44 2.84 19.06
C SER A 134 -20.11 2.65 17.58
N ASN A 135 -20.98 1.99 16.81
CA ASN A 135 -20.78 1.83 15.38
C ASN A 135 -20.93 3.15 14.62
N GLU A 136 -21.84 4.03 15.04
CA GLU A 136 -22.00 5.37 14.45
C GLU A 136 -20.74 6.20 14.68
N GLY A 137 -20.18 6.13 15.89
CA GLY A 137 -18.89 6.74 16.20
C GLY A 137 -17.77 6.18 15.31
N PHE A 138 -17.76 4.87 15.09
CA PHE A 138 -16.75 4.23 14.26
C PHE A 138 -16.88 4.63 12.78
N VAL A 139 -18.10 4.67 12.23
CA VAL A 139 -18.35 5.14 10.86
C VAL A 139 -17.94 6.60 10.69
N LYS A 140 -18.15 7.45 11.70
CA LYS A 140 -17.62 8.82 11.71
C LYS A 140 -16.09 8.83 11.61
N MET A 141 -15.40 8.03 12.42
CA MET A 141 -13.93 7.88 12.35
C MET A 141 -13.46 7.35 10.99
N MET A 142 -14.18 6.42 10.36
CA MET A 142 -13.85 5.92 9.02
C MET A 142 -13.90 7.03 7.97
N ASN A 143 -14.91 7.90 8.02
CA ASN A 143 -15.04 9.02 7.09
C ASN A 143 -14.07 10.17 7.41
N GLU A 144 -13.73 10.40 8.67
CA GLU A 144 -12.65 11.32 9.06
C GLU A 144 -11.30 10.83 8.53
N LYS A 145 -11.01 9.53 8.70
CA LYS A 145 -9.81 8.90 8.14
C LYS A 145 -9.76 8.98 6.61
N ALA A 146 -10.90 8.80 5.94
CA ALA A 146 -10.98 8.97 4.49
C ALA A 146 -10.57 10.39 4.05
N LYS A 147 -10.99 11.43 4.80
CA LYS A 147 -10.57 12.82 4.54
C LYS A 147 -9.09 13.02 4.81
N GLU A 148 -8.56 12.49 5.91
CA GLU A 148 -7.13 12.57 6.25
C GLU A 148 -6.25 11.92 5.17
N LEU A 149 -6.67 10.77 4.64
CA LEU A 149 -6.01 10.07 3.54
C LEU A 149 -6.32 10.67 2.16
N LYS A 150 -7.11 11.76 2.09
CA LYS A 150 -7.51 12.46 0.86
C LYS A 150 -8.26 11.56 -0.15
N LEU A 151 -9.04 10.61 0.34
CA LEU A 151 -9.87 9.70 -0.45
C LEU A 151 -11.11 10.43 -0.96
N LYS A 152 -11.06 10.96 -2.18
CA LYS A 152 -12.07 11.90 -2.71
C LYS A 152 -13.38 11.23 -3.11
N ASN A 153 -13.34 9.92 -3.36
CA ASN A 153 -14.45 9.16 -3.93
C ASN A 153 -14.93 8.07 -2.97
N THR A 154 -14.75 8.27 -1.66
CA THR A 154 -15.08 7.28 -0.63
C THR A 154 -15.99 7.86 0.45
N HIS A 155 -17.04 7.11 0.79
CA HIS A 155 -17.94 7.38 1.90
C HIS A 155 -18.42 6.06 2.52
N PHE A 156 -18.31 5.95 3.84
CA PHE A 156 -18.69 4.75 4.59
C PHE A 156 -19.99 4.97 5.35
N MET A 157 -20.87 3.98 5.33
CA MET A 157 -22.11 3.93 6.11
C MET A 157 -22.07 2.88 7.23
N ASN A 158 -21.15 1.92 7.14
CA ASN A 158 -20.98 0.86 8.13
C ASN A 158 -19.54 0.28 8.10
N PRO A 159 -19.09 -0.45 9.14
CA PRO A 159 -17.72 -1.01 9.18
C PRO A 159 -17.52 -2.29 8.36
N THR A 160 -18.59 -2.80 7.75
CA THR A 160 -18.61 -4.17 7.19
C THR A 160 -18.60 -4.19 5.67
N GLY A 161 -19.17 -3.15 5.04
CA GLY A 161 -19.47 -3.13 3.62
C GLY A 161 -20.75 -3.84 3.24
N LEU A 162 -21.69 -4.03 4.18
CA LEU A 162 -23.08 -4.30 3.82
C LEU A 162 -23.61 -3.15 2.96
N HIS A 163 -24.50 -3.48 2.03
CA HIS A 163 -24.94 -2.53 1.01
C HIS A 163 -25.75 -1.38 1.62
N ASP A 164 -25.44 -0.17 1.16
CA ASP A 164 -26.16 1.07 1.37
C ASP A 164 -25.85 1.97 0.16
N ASP A 165 -26.83 2.70 -0.36
CA ASP A 165 -26.67 3.53 -1.57
C ASP A 165 -25.67 4.68 -1.38
N ASN A 166 -25.48 5.14 -0.13
CA ASN A 166 -24.51 6.16 0.22
C ASN A 166 -23.15 5.57 0.60
N HIS A 167 -22.96 4.24 0.51
CA HIS A 167 -21.70 3.58 0.85
C HIS A 167 -20.90 3.25 -0.41
N TYR A 168 -19.95 4.10 -0.77
CA TYR A 168 -19.20 3.99 -2.03
C TYR A 168 -17.70 4.21 -1.84
N THR A 169 -16.91 3.74 -2.80
CA THR A 169 -15.47 3.99 -2.93
C THR A 169 -15.09 3.99 -4.42
N CYS A 170 -13.79 4.05 -4.75
CA CYS A 170 -13.30 3.77 -6.10
C CYS A 170 -12.02 2.91 -6.04
N ALA A 171 -11.56 2.39 -7.17
CA ALA A 171 -10.39 1.52 -7.21
C ALA A 171 -9.11 2.24 -6.74
N PHE A 172 -8.95 3.51 -7.10
CA PHE A 172 -7.84 4.36 -6.63
C PHE A 172 -7.84 4.51 -5.10
N ASP A 173 -8.97 4.87 -4.50
CA ASP A 173 -9.07 5.07 -3.05
C ASP A 173 -8.85 3.75 -2.28
N LEU A 174 -9.33 2.62 -2.81
CA LEU A 174 -9.03 1.28 -2.28
C LEU A 174 -7.54 0.97 -2.31
N ALA A 175 -6.85 1.30 -3.41
CA ALA A 175 -5.41 1.10 -3.54
C ALA A 175 -4.62 1.98 -2.56
N MET A 176 -5.06 3.23 -2.34
CA MET A 176 -4.46 4.12 -1.35
C MET A 176 -4.66 3.62 0.08
N MET A 177 -5.86 3.12 0.42
CA MET A 177 -6.11 2.49 1.71
C MET A 177 -5.25 1.24 1.92
N ALA A 178 -5.10 0.40 0.90
CA ALA A 178 -4.25 -0.78 0.97
C ALA A 178 -2.77 -0.43 1.17
N SER A 179 -2.25 0.56 0.43
CA SER A 179 -0.90 1.09 0.60
C SER A 179 -0.68 1.57 2.04
N TYR A 180 -1.61 2.38 2.57
CA TYR A 180 -1.54 2.88 3.94
C TYR A 180 -1.62 1.76 4.99
N LEU A 181 -2.52 0.80 4.81
CA LEU A 181 -2.65 -0.34 5.73
C LEU A 181 -1.37 -1.19 5.76
N ILE A 182 -0.73 -1.40 4.60
CA ILE A 182 0.54 -2.12 4.51
C ILE A 182 1.66 -1.37 5.23
N GLU A 183 1.71 -0.04 5.06
CA GLU A 183 2.68 0.82 5.73
C GLU A 183 2.55 0.74 7.26
N ILE A 184 1.34 0.95 7.81
CA ILE A 184 1.15 0.98 9.27
C ILE A 184 1.06 -0.40 9.91
N GLY A 185 0.72 -1.43 9.12
CA GLY A 185 0.51 -2.79 9.59
C GLY A 185 1.77 -3.67 9.57
N GLY A 186 2.69 -3.37 8.65
CA GLY A 186 3.99 -4.02 8.56
C GLY A 186 3.91 -5.55 8.53
N GLU A 187 4.88 -6.21 9.17
CA GLU A 187 4.93 -7.68 9.26
C GLU A 187 3.70 -8.27 9.95
N ARG A 188 3.13 -7.56 10.93
CA ARG A 188 1.98 -8.03 11.71
C ARG A 188 0.72 -8.18 10.85
N LEU A 189 0.53 -7.33 9.84
CA LEU A 189 -0.53 -7.50 8.83
C LEU A 189 -0.37 -8.82 8.09
N PHE A 190 0.82 -9.04 7.51
CA PHE A 190 1.09 -10.19 6.65
C PHE A 190 1.14 -11.52 7.38
N GLN A 191 1.48 -11.54 8.68
CA GLN A 191 1.36 -12.73 9.52
C GLN A 191 -0.05 -13.34 9.52
N THR A 192 -1.08 -12.54 9.25
CA THR A 192 -2.47 -13.01 9.19
C THR A 192 -3.03 -12.99 7.76
N THR A 193 -2.81 -11.93 6.98
CA THR A 193 -3.43 -11.80 5.65
C THR A 193 -2.87 -12.78 4.62
N SER A 194 -1.65 -13.29 4.84
CA SER A 194 -1.03 -14.33 3.98
C SER A 194 -1.54 -15.74 4.28
N LEU A 195 -2.24 -15.95 5.40
CA LEU A 195 -2.79 -17.25 5.76
C LEU A 195 -3.97 -17.59 4.85
N TYR A 196 -3.87 -18.75 4.19
CA TYR A 196 -5.01 -19.30 3.45
C TYR A 196 -6.13 -19.74 4.38
N ASP A 197 -5.79 -20.26 5.54
CA ASP A 197 -6.74 -20.67 6.57
C ASP A 197 -6.13 -20.52 7.97
N SER A 198 -7.00 -20.51 8.97
CA SER A 198 -6.62 -20.44 10.37
C SER A 198 -7.77 -20.94 11.24
N TYR A 199 -7.58 -20.88 12.55
CA TYR A 199 -8.63 -21.16 13.52
C TYR A 199 -8.73 -20.03 14.53
N ILE A 200 -9.94 -19.87 15.04
CA ILE A 200 -10.24 -19.12 16.27
C ILE A 200 -10.94 -20.08 17.23
N ARG A 201 -10.97 -19.70 18.51
CA ARG A 201 -11.57 -20.53 19.58
C ARG A 201 -10.94 -21.93 19.66
N GLU A 202 -9.67 -22.05 19.29
CA GLU A 202 -9.01 -23.33 19.01
C GLU A 202 -8.98 -24.28 20.20
N ASN A 203 -8.89 -23.75 21.42
CA ASN A 203 -8.85 -24.52 22.67
C ASN A 203 -10.22 -24.64 23.33
N THR A 204 -11.31 -24.60 22.55
CA THR A 204 -12.69 -24.69 23.05
C THR A 204 -13.52 -25.64 22.19
N GLU A 205 -14.65 -26.11 22.74
CA GLU A 205 -15.65 -26.88 21.99
C GLU A 205 -16.23 -26.12 20.78
N LYS A 206 -16.08 -24.78 20.75
CA LYS A 206 -16.54 -23.91 19.66
C LYS A 206 -15.43 -23.60 18.64
N LYS A 207 -14.40 -24.45 18.51
CA LYS A 207 -13.31 -24.28 17.52
C LYS A 207 -13.91 -24.01 16.14
N PHE A 208 -13.49 -22.90 15.53
CA PHE A 208 -14.06 -22.43 14.27
C PHE A 208 -12.96 -22.28 13.21
N TRP A 209 -13.13 -22.95 12.08
CA TRP A 209 -12.20 -22.90 10.95
C TRP A 209 -12.47 -21.67 10.09
N LEU A 210 -11.43 -20.88 9.85
CA LEU A 210 -11.46 -19.72 8.98
C LEU A 210 -10.80 -20.08 7.65
N VAL A 211 -11.47 -19.80 6.54
CA VAL A 211 -10.90 -19.97 5.20
C VAL A 211 -10.87 -18.63 4.49
N ASN A 212 -9.70 -18.26 3.98
CA ASN A 212 -9.51 -17.01 3.30
C ASN A 212 -10.33 -16.95 2.02
N THR A 213 -11.01 -15.82 1.85
CA THR A 213 -11.81 -15.54 0.66
C THR A 213 -10.92 -15.22 -0.55
N ASN A 214 -9.68 -14.76 -0.33
CA ASN A 214 -8.70 -14.55 -1.38
C ASN A 214 -8.04 -15.89 -1.79
N LYS A 215 -8.42 -16.41 -2.97
CA LYS A 215 -7.87 -17.66 -3.49
C LYS A 215 -6.49 -17.52 -4.12
N LEU A 216 -6.03 -16.30 -4.41
CA LEU A 216 -4.69 -16.06 -4.95
C LEU A 216 -3.59 -16.50 -3.99
N LEU A 217 -3.85 -16.52 -2.68
CA LEU A 217 -2.90 -17.00 -1.67
C LEU A 217 -2.41 -18.44 -1.90
N LYS A 218 -3.18 -19.25 -2.65
CA LYS A 218 -2.78 -20.62 -3.02
C LYS A 218 -2.11 -20.72 -4.38
N SER A 219 -2.42 -19.80 -5.30
CA SER A 219 -2.15 -19.99 -6.73
C SER A 219 -1.25 -18.92 -7.34
N TYR A 220 -1.01 -17.81 -6.65
CA TYR A 220 -0.25 -16.68 -7.18
C TYR A 220 1.00 -16.45 -6.33
N GLU A 221 2.17 -16.64 -6.94
CA GLU A 221 3.44 -16.48 -6.25
C GLU A 221 3.61 -15.06 -5.71
N GLY A 222 3.98 -14.96 -4.44
CA GLY A 222 4.20 -13.70 -3.74
C GLY A 222 2.93 -13.02 -3.23
N ALA A 223 1.73 -13.58 -3.44
CA ALA A 223 0.49 -13.04 -2.90
C ALA A 223 0.42 -13.21 -1.38
N ASP A 224 0.13 -12.12 -0.67
CA ASP A 224 0.07 -12.08 0.80
C ASP A 224 -1.11 -11.25 1.35
N GLY A 225 -2.10 -10.95 0.49
CA GLY A 225 -3.36 -10.32 0.87
C GLY A 225 -4.11 -9.71 -0.33
N LEU A 226 -5.04 -8.78 -0.16
CA LEU A 226 -5.50 -8.19 1.09
C LEU A 226 -6.95 -8.57 1.38
N LYS A 227 -7.89 -8.23 0.49
CA LYS A 227 -9.32 -8.37 0.79
C LYS A 227 -10.20 -8.50 -0.45
N THR A 228 -11.10 -9.47 -0.44
CA THR A 228 -12.19 -9.58 -1.42
C THR A 228 -13.47 -8.92 -0.91
N GLY A 229 -14.36 -8.57 -1.84
CA GLY A 229 -15.72 -8.11 -1.56
C GLY A 229 -16.72 -8.69 -2.56
N TYR A 230 -17.93 -8.97 -2.09
CA TYR A 230 -19.07 -9.31 -2.95
C TYR A 230 -20.38 -8.89 -2.27
N THR A 231 -21.21 -8.18 -3.01
CA THR A 231 -22.67 -8.14 -2.85
C THR A 231 -23.29 -8.21 -4.24
N LYS A 232 -24.61 -8.36 -4.33
CA LYS A 232 -25.30 -8.36 -5.62
C LYS A 232 -25.08 -7.05 -6.39
N GLU A 233 -25.04 -5.94 -5.67
CA GLU A 233 -24.90 -4.58 -6.20
C GLU A 233 -23.45 -4.23 -6.53
N ALA A 234 -22.51 -4.68 -5.69
CA ALA A 234 -21.08 -4.43 -5.88
C ALA A 234 -20.44 -5.30 -6.96
N GLY A 235 -21.01 -6.47 -7.27
CA GLY A 235 -20.32 -7.50 -8.03
C GLY A 235 -19.11 -8.04 -7.24
N TYR A 236 -18.22 -8.74 -7.93
CA TYR A 236 -16.99 -9.26 -7.35
C TYR A 236 -15.89 -8.20 -7.38
N CYS A 237 -15.38 -7.87 -6.20
CA CYS A 237 -14.26 -6.95 -6.00
C CYS A 237 -13.10 -7.68 -5.33
N ILE A 238 -11.88 -7.25 -5.59
CA ILE A 238 -10.69 -7.67 -4.84
C ILE A 238 -9.65 -6.55 -4.82
N VAL A 239 -9.01 -6.41 -3.66
CA VAL A 239 -7.76 -5.68 -3.46
C VAL A 239 -6.70 -6.72 -3.13
N SER A 240 -5.81 -6.99 -4.08
CA SER A 240 -4.76 -7.98 -3.96
C SER A 240 -3.40 -7.30 -3.83
N THR A 241 -2.49 -7.91 -3.09
CA THR A 241 -1.08 -7.48 -3.08
C THR A 241 -0.19 -8.70 -3.26
N ALA A 242 0.94 -8.46 -3.93
CA ALA A 242 2.00 -9.43 -4.03
C ALA A 242 3.36 -8.74 -3.96
N LYS A 243 4.38 -9.45 -3.47
CA LYS A 243 5.77 -8.98 -3.45
C LYS A 243 6.71 -9.98 -4.12
N ARG A 244 7.50 -9.50 -5.08
CA ARG A 244 8.57 -10.27 -5.74
C ARG A 244 9.80 -9.39 -5.92
N ASN A 245 10.99 -9.90 -5.59
CA ASN A 245 12.27 -9.19 -5.78
C ASN A 245 12.26 -7.75 -5.24
N GLY A 246 11.68 -7.53 -4.06
CA GLY A 246 11.60 -6.20 -3.44
C GLY A 246 10.54 -5.25 -4.03
N LEU A 247 9.91 -5.57 -5.16
CA LEU A 247 8.78 -4.82 -5.72
C LEU A 247 7.48 -5.31 -5.08
N ARG A 248 6.72 -4.42 -4.44
CA ARG A 248 5.39 -4.73 -3.91
C ARG A 248 4.32 -4.04 -4.74
N LEU A 249 3.44 -4.83 -5.33
CA LEU A 249 2.32 -4.32 -6.12
C LEU A 249 1.01 -4.45 -5.37
N ILE A 250 0.09 -3.54 -5.65
CA ILE A 250 -1.30 -3.60 -5.23
C ILE A 250 -2.16 -3.50 -6.49
N ALA A 251 -2.99 -4.51 -6.72
CA ALA A 251 -3.93 -4.57 -7.83
C ALA A 251 -5.36 -4.59 -7.28
N VAL A 252 -6.21 -3.73 -7.84
CA VAL A 252 -7.62 -3.64 -7.50
C VAL A 252 -8.45 -3.86 -8.75
N VAL A 253 -9.47 -4.70 -8.65
CA VAL A 253 -10.55 -4.80 -9.64
C VAL A 253 -11.89 -4.72 -8.93
N MET A 254 -12.85 -4.03 -9.54
CA MET A 254 -14.17 -3.79 -8.98
C MET A 254 -15.27 -4.14 -9.97
N LYS A 255 -16.38 -4.65 -9.42
CA LYS A 255 -17.63 -4.94 -10.13
C LYS A 255 -17.46 -5.86 -11.33
N GLU A 256 -16.76 -6.97 -11.09
CA GLU A 256 -16.77 -8.09 -12.01
C GLU A 256 -17.97 -8.99 -11.80
N SER A 257 -18.39 -9.70 -12.84
CA SER A 257 -19.57 -10.56 -12.83
C SER A 257 -19.29 -11.98 -12.30
N ASP A 258 -18.05 -12.44 -12.35
CA ASP A 258 -17.67 -13.81 -12.01
C ASP A 258 -16.39 -13.86 -11.14
N PRO A 259 -16.34 -14.69 -10.08
CA PRO A 259 -15.20 -14.73 -9.16
C PRO A 259 -13.93 -15.33 -9.78
N LYS A 260 -14.02 -16.17 -10.82
CA LYS A 260 -12.86 -16.73 -11.53
C LYS A 260 -12.26 -15.69 -12.46
N VAL A 261 -13.10 -14.97 -13.22
CA VAL A 261 -12.66 -13.83 -14.04
C VAL A 261 -11.94 -12.81 -13.15
N ARG A 262 -12.52 -12.52 -11.99
CA ARG A 262 -11.94 -11.58 -11.01
C ARG A 262 -10.59 -11.99 -10.47
N ASN A 263 -10.36 -13.28 -10.31
CA ASN A 263 -9.04 -13.80 -9.92
C ASN A 263 -8.05 -13.78 -11.09
N GLN A 264 -8.51 -14.06 -12.31
CA GLN A 264 -7.68 -14.04 -13.51
C GLN A 264 -7.22 -12.62 -13.85
N GLU A 265 -8.14 -11.65 -13.89
CA GLU A 265 -7.84 -10.27 -14.28
C GLU A 265 -6.94 -9.56 -13.27
N VAL A 266 -7.18 -9.74 -11.97
CA VAL A 266 -6.26 -9.19 -10.95
C VAL A 266 -4.87 -9.84 -11.02
N SER A 267 -4.77 -11.13 -11.38
CA SER A 267 -3.48 -11.81 -11.58
C SER A 267 -2.76 -11.26 -12.82
N GLN A 268 -3.48 -11.00 -13.91
CA GLN A 268 -2.93 -10.38 -15.12
C GLN A 268 -2.40 -8.98 -14.86
N LEU A 269 -3.08 -8.17 -14.04
CA LEU A 269 -2.56 -6.86 -13.60
C LEU A 269 -1.25 -7.02 -12.83
N LEU A 270 -1.18 -7.95 -11.88
CA LEU A 270 0.06 -8.20 -11.12
C LEU A 270 1.19 -8.70 -12.04
N ASP A 271 0.90 -9.63 -12.96
CA ASP A 271 1.87 -10.16 -13.91
C ASP A 271 2.39 -9.08 -14.87
N TYR A 272 1.50 -8.20 -15.36
CA TYR A 272 1.88 -7.02 -16.12
C TYR A 272 2.90 -6.19 -15.34
N GLY A 273 2.60 -5.86 -14.09
CA GLY A 273 3.50 -5.08 -13.22
C GLY A 273 4.86 -5.76 -13.03
N PHE A 274 4.88 -7.04 -12.67
CA PHE A 274 6.16 -7.74 -12.44
C PHE A 274 6.95 -7.99 -13.72
N SER A 275 6.30 -8.08 -14.88
CA SER A 275 6.98 -8.27 -16.15
C SER A 275 7.69 -6.99 -16.61
N LEU A 276 7.07 -5.82 -16.45
CA LEU A 276 7.58 -4.56 -16.97
C LEU A 276 8.38 -3.74 -15.97
N TYR A 277 8.12 -3.91 -14.67
CA TYR A 277 8.73 -3.07 -13.64
C TYR A 277 9.64 -3.87 -12.73
N GLU A 278 10.66 -3.18 -12.23
CA GLU A 278 11.57 -3.67 -11.20
C GLU A 278 11.76 -2.59 -10.13
N ASN A 279 12.06 -3.02 -8.91
CA ASN A 279 12.44 -2.11 -7.85
C ASN A 279 13.97 -1.97 -7.84
N ILE A 280 14.47 -0.75 -7.99
CA ILE A 280 15.90 -0.45 -7.93
C ILE A 280 16.21 0.16 -6.56
N THR A 281 17.15 -0.44 -5.85
CA THR A 281 17.69 0.11 -4.59
C THR A 281 18.94 0.91 -4.88
N LEU A 282 18.88 2.23 -4.64
CA LEU A 282 20.03 3.12 -4.77
C LEU A 282 20.90 3.10 -3.51
N PHE A 283 20.25 3.14 -2.34
CA PHE A 283 20.89 3.05 -1.03
C PHE A 283 20.07 2.14 -0.14
N LYS A 284 20.74 1.34 0.69
CA LYS A 284 20.09 0.56 1.75
C LYS A 284 19.98 1.40 3.01
N LYS A 285 19.05 1.01 3.88
CA LYS A 285 18.96 1.53 5.23
C LYS A 285 20.33 1.44 5.93
N GLY A 286 20.78 2.57 6.46
CA GLY A 286 22.07 2.69 7.15
C GLY A 286 23.26 3.00 6.25
N ASP A 287 23.10 2.97 4.93
CA ASP A 287 24.15 3.43 4.02
C ASP A 287 24.40 4.93 4.24
N ILE A 288 25.68 5.32 4.19
CA ILE A 288 26.11 6.72 4.21
C ILE A 288 25.94 7.28 2.80
N VAL A 289 25.08 8.29 2.65
CA VAL A 289 24.89 8.98 1.37
C VAL A 289 25.99 10.00 1.15
N GLU A 290 26.25 10.85 2.15
CA GLU A 290 27.22 11.93 2.06
C GLU A 290 27.75 12.33 3.46
N LYS A 291 28.92 12.98 3.49
CA LYS A 291 29.46 13.68 4.67
C LYS A 291 29.17 15.17 4.56
N VAL A 292 28.31 15.68 5.43
CA VAL A 292 27.87 17.07 5.43
C VAL A 292 28.75 17.88 6.36
N LYS A 293 29.30 18.99 5.87
CA LYS A 293 30.02 19.94 6.72
C LYS A 293 29.02 20.67 7.61
N ILE A 294 29.33 20.76 8.89
CA ILE A 294 28.48 21.42 9.89
C ILE A 294 29.27 22.49 10.64
N GLU A 295 28.63 23.62 10.88
CA GLU A 295 29.21 24.72 11.63
C GLU A 295 28.85 24.62 13.11
N ASN A 296 29.60 25.30 13.97
CA ASN A 296 29.31 25.37 15.40
C ASN A 296 29.23 24.00 16.13
N ALA A 297 29.86 22.96 15.57
CA ALA A 297 29.96 21.63 16.16
C ALA A 297 31.42 21.28 16.53
N ARG A 298 31.59 20.43 17.55
CA ARG A 298 32.90 19.86 17.90
C ARG A 298 33.46 18.99 16.78
N GLU A 299 32.58 18.34 16.04
CA GLU A 299 32.92 17.61 14.82
C GLU A 299 32.61 18.49 13.60
N LYS A 300 33.53 18.52 12.63
CA LYS A 300 33.36 19.35 11.42
C LYS A 300 32.37 18.76 10.42
N TYR A 301 32.02 17.48 10.56
CA TYR A 301 31.18 16.75 9.63
C TYR A 301 30.20 15.84 10.37
N VAL A 302 29.03 15.66 9.76
CA VAL A 302 28.08 14.60 10.11
C VAL A 302 27.87 13.70 8.90
N GLU A 303 27.85 12.39 9.13
CA GLU A 303 27.47 11.41 8.10
C GLU A 303 25.95 11.35 8.01
N ALA A 304 25.42 11.69 6.83
CA ALA A 304 24.01 11.56 6.50
C ALA A 304 23.73 10.12 6.07
N VAL A 305 22.94 9.39 6.86
CA VAL A 305 22.61 7.99 6.60
C VAL A 305 21.14 7.80 6.26
N CYS A 306 20.86 6.88 5.34
CA CYS A 306 19.49 6.54 4.96
C CYS A 306 18.73 5.93 6.14
N LYS A 307 17.57 6.50 6.49
CA LYS A 307 16.69 5.97 7.54
C LYS A 307 15.99 4.67 7.12
N GLU A 308 15.79 4.52 5.82
CA GLU A 308 15.13 3.40 5.14
C GLU A 308 15.81 3.12 3.80
N ASP A 309 15.41 2.05 3.09
CA ASP A 309 15.94 1.77 1.76
C ASP A 309 15.46 2.85 0.78
N VAL A 310 16.40 3.49 0.08
CA VAL A 310 16.11 4.46 -0.99
C VAL A 310 15.89 3.69 -2.27
N VAL A 311 14.61 3.58 -2.66
CA VAL A 311 14.18 2.73 -3.77
C VAL A 311 13.35 3.50 -4.78
N TYR A 312 13.36 3.05 -6.02
CA TYR A 312 12.43 3.55 -7.04
C TYR A 312 12.02 2.46 -8.02
N VAL A 313 10.82 2.63 -8.57
CA VAL A 313 10.29 1.74 -9.59
C VAL A 313 10.82 2.16 -10.95
N LYS A 314 11.45 1.22 -11.65
CA LYS A 314 11.96 1.40 -13.00
C LYS A 314 11.17 0.54 -13.98
N ASP A 315 10.73 1.15 -15.07
CA ASP A 315 10.32 0.41 -16.26
C ASP A 315 11.58 -0.20 -16.89
N LYS A 316 11.62 -1.53 -17.01
CA LYS A 316 12.77 -2.29 -17.52
C LYS A 316 13.14 -1.91 -18.95
N SER A 317 12.18 -1.43 -19.73
CA SER A 317 12.40 -0.96 -21.11
C SER A 317 12.87 0.50 -21.17
N SER A 318 12.58 1.28 -20.12
CA SER A 318 12.95 2.69 -20.08
C SER A 318 14.47 2.87 -19.95
N LYS A 319 14.99 3.79 -20.76
CA LYS A 319 16.38 4.28 -20.68
C LYS A 319 16.52 5.46 -19.73
N ASP A 320 15.44 5.88 -19.08
CA ASP A 320 15.46 7.00 -18.15
C ASP A 320 16.46 6.73 -17.03
N LYS A 321 17.29 7.74 -16.78
CA LYS A 321 18.20 7.74 -15.64
C LYS A 321 17.51 8.42 -14.48
N VAL A 322 17.46 7.73 -13.34
CA VAL A 322 17.11 8.35 -12.08
C VAL A 322 18.41 8.80 -11.42
N THR A 323 18.51 10.09 -11.12
CA THR A 323 19.58 10.68 -10.32
C THR A 323 19.04 10.98 -8.92
N TYR A 324 19.91 11.42 -8.02
CA TYR A 324 19.49 11.88 -6.70
C TYR A 324 20.15 13.21 -6.35
N GLU A 325 19.48 13.99 -5.54
CA GLU A 325 19.95 15.26 -4.99
C GLU A 325 19.74 15.29 -3.48
N MET A 326 20.68 15.89 -2.76
CA MET A 326 20.56 16.08 -1.31
C MET A 326 19.91 17.41 -1.00
N ASN A 327 18.81 17.37 -0.24
CA ASN A 327 18.15 18.55 0.29
C ASN A 327 18.29 18.57 1.82
N TYR A 328 19.22 19.38 2.32
CA TYR A 328 19.47 19.50 3.75
C TYR A 328 18.52 20.50 4.41
N THR A 329 18.09 20.17 5.62
CA THR A 329 17.43 21.15 6.49
C THR A 329 18.48 22.10 7.10
N ASN A 330 18.04 23.07 7.92
CA ASN A 330 19.00 23.86 8.69
C ASN A 330 19.62 22.99 9.79
N ILE A 331 20.81 22.44 9.53
CA ILE A 331 21.51 21.54 10.46
C ILE A 331 22.17 22.35 11.57
N VAL A 332 21.53 22.39 12.74
CA VAL A 332 22.01 23.16 13.91
C VAL A 332 22.39 22.21 15.04
N PRO A 333 23.66 22.15 15.46
CA PRO A 333 24.07 21.37 16.63
C PRO A 333 23.45 21.90 17.94
N PRO A 334 23.23 21.04 18.95
CA PRO A 334 23.60 19.63 18.99
C PRO A 334 22.64 18.73 18.21
N LEU A 335 23.18 17.72 17.54
CA LEU A 335 22.39 16.71 16.83
C LEU A 335 22.37 15.41 17.63
N LYS A 336 21.25 14.70 17.62
CA LYS A 336 21.17 13.33 18.12
C LYS A 336 21.29 12.31 16.99
N LYS A 337 21.85 11.15 17.30
CA LYS A 337 21.80 9.99 16.42
C LYS A 337 20.35 9.70 16.02
N GLY A 338 20.12 9.55 14.72
CA GLY A 338 18.78 9.28 14.18
C GLY A 338 17.90 10.52 14.00
N GLU A 339 18.39 11.71 14.34
CA GLU A 339 17.72 12.98 14.02
C GLU A 339 17.76 13.23 12.51
N THR A 340 16.61 13.57 11.91
CA THR A 340 16.52 13.89 10.47
C THR A 340 17.27 15.20 10.19
N ILE A 341 18.23 15.14 9.27
CA ILE A 341 19.05 16.30 8.87
C ILE A 341 18.79 16.76 7.44
N GLY A 342 18.05 15.98 6.65
CA GLY A 342 17.70 16.30 5.28
C GLY A 342 16.96 15.16 4.60
N HIS A 343 16.86 15.25 3.27
CA HIS A 343 16.24 14.26 2.43
C HIS A 343 17.07 13.96 1.18
N VAL A 344 17.03 12.70 0.73
CA VAL A 344 17.43 12.30 -0.61
C VAL A 344 16.23 12.48 -1.53
N LEU A 345 16.35 13.35 -2.53
CA LEU A 345 15.35 13.55 -3.57
C LEU A 345 15.74 12.71 -4.79
N LEU A 346 14.84 11.85 -5.26
CA LEU A 346 15.05 11.08 -6.49
C LEU A 346 14.50 11.87 -7.67
N MET A 347 15.33 12.08 -8.68
CA MET A 347 15.04 12.92 -9.83
C MET A 347 14.94 12.09 -11.10
N ARG A 348 13.86 12.26 -11.87
CA ARG A 348 13.67 11.69 -13.19
C ARG A 348 13.27 12.80 -14.15
N ASN A 349 14.10 13.07 -15.17
CA ASN A 349 13.87 14.16 -16.12
C ASN A 349 13.57 15.48 -15.40
N ASP A 350 14.43 15.84 -14.44
CA ASP A 350 14.34 17.04 -13.59
C ASP A 350 13.07 17.15 -12.71
N THR A 351 12.28 16.08 -12.63
CA THR A 351 11.11 15.99 -11.75
C THR A 351 11.43 15.14 -10.54
N ASN A 352 11.14 15.65 -9.34
CA ASN A 352 11.22 14.87 -8.12
C ASN A 352 10.13 13.78 -8.12
N ILE A 353 10.54 12.52 -8.08
CA ILE A 353 9.64 11.35 -8.07
C ILE A 353 9.48 10.72 -6.70
N ALA A 354 10.42 10.95 -5.76
CA ALA A 354 10.38 10.40 -4.40
C ALA A 354 11.34 11.15 -3.47
N SER A 355 11.04 11.16 -2.17
CA SER A 355 11.86 11.80 -1.14
C SER A 355 12.00 10.86 0.04
N PHE A 356 13.23 10.67 0.53
CA PHE A 356 13.55 9.77 1.64
C PHE A 356 14.34 10.51 2.73
N ASP A 357 14.02 10.26 4.00
CA ASP A 357 14.73 10.86 5.13
C ASP A 357 16.18 10.38 5.23
N VAL A 358 17.10 11.33 5.45
CA VAL A 358 18.44 11.03 5.96
C VAL A 358 18.61 11.57 7.37
N VAL A 359 19.28 10.78 8.19
CA VAL A 359 19.46 11.04 9.62
C VAL A 359 20.93 11.14 9.99
N ALA A 360 21.23 11.79 11.11
CA ALA A 360 22.58 11.85 11.65
C ALA A 360 23.03 10.45 12.13
N HIS A 361 24.20 9.99 11.67
CA HIS A 361 24.75 8.68 12.05
C HIS A 361 25.07 8.54 13.56
N LYS A 362 25.36 9.66 14.22
CA LYS A 362 25.73 9.73 15.64
C LYS A 362 25.38 11.08 16.26
N ASP A 363 25.48 11.15 17.58
CA ASP A 363 25.35 12.40 18.33
C ASP A 363 26.50 13.35 17.95
N ILE A 364 26.17 14.62 17.74
CA ILE A 364 27.13 15.69 17.48
C ILE A 364 26.93 16.80 18.50
N ALA A 365 27.96 17.06 19.31
CA ALA A 365 27.95 18.13 20.29
C ALA A 365 28.18 19.50 19.63
N ALA A 366 27.43 20.51 20.11
CA ALA A 366 27.70 21.90 19.78
C ALA A 366 29.02 22.38 20.41
N LEU A 367 29.67 23.35 19.77
CA LEU A 367 30.76 24.11 20.38
C LEU A 367 30.23 24.96 21.54
N THR A 368 30.99 24.97 22.63
CA THR A 368 30.83 25.93 23.73
C THR A 368 31.25 27.33 23.27
N LEU A 369 30.80 28.37 23.98
CA LEU A 369 31.14 29.76 23.65
C LEU A 369 32.66 30.02 23.59
N PRO A 370 33.50 29.50 24.51
CA PRO A 370 34.96 29.63 24.42
C PRO A 370 35.54 28.96 23.17
N GLU A 371 35.06 27.77 22.80
CA GLU A 371 35.53 27.06 21.61
C GLU A 371 35.15 27.81 20.32
N LYS A 372 33.97 28.45 20.28
CA LYS A 372 33.56 29.33 19.17
C LYS A 372 34.45 30.55 19.03
N MET A 373 34.76 31.22 20.16
CA MET A 373 35.66 32.38 20.16
C MET A 373 37.07 32.02 19.69
N TYR A 374 37.58 30.86 20.11
CA TYR A 374 38.88 30.36 19.67
C TYR A 374 38.91 30.10 18.15
N GLN A 375 37.89 29.44 17.59
CA GLN A 375 37.80 29.25 16.13
C GLN A 375 37.72 30.57 15.37
N TYR A 376 37.00 31.57 15.89
CA TYR A 376 36.91 32.87 15.26
C TYR A 376 38.25 33.59 15.20
N LEU A 377 39.04 33.53 16.29
CA LEU A 377 40.37 34.15 16.34
C LEU A 377 41.36 33.48 15.38
N GLN A 378 41.24 32.18 15.11
CA GLN A 378 42.06 31.48 14.13
C GLN A 378 41.81 31.91 12.67
N LEU A 379 40.72 32.63 12.37
CA LEU A 379 40.48 33.16 11.02
C LEU A 379 41.29 34.43 10.72
N PHE A 380 41.90 35.05 11.75
CA PHE A 380 42.67 36.30 11.64
C PHE A 380 44.19 36.11 11.79
N ILE A 381 44.65 34.85 11.88
CA ILE A 381 46.06 34.44 11.90
C ILE A 381 46.29 33.62 10.64
#